data_AF-A0A0D4ZYF5-F1
#
_entry.id   AF-A0A0D4ZYF5-F1
#
_cell.length_a   1.000
_cell.length_b   1.000
_cell.length_c   1.000
_cell.angle_alpha   90.00
_cell.angle_beta   90.00
_cell.angle_gamma   90.00
#
_symmetry.space_group_name_H-M   'P 1'
#
loop_
_entity.id
_entity.type
_entity.pdbx_description
1 polymer ?
#
loop_
_entity_poly.entity_id
_entity_poly.type
_entity_poly.pdbx_seq_one_letter_code
_entity_poly.pdbx_strand_id
1 'polypeptide(L)'
;MLRLPSGILIAKRVEDDGLSRIERLELSPQADDQLLALAFRRAGRLGGTDLREDLIQVFESGLSRFTVEAQRRTVMADLPGSGLPMAAAARAVDALVEAENLSGMRDRSAFFRAYANLYADLWCDPRIGAPISVRRIMVTMVTRLHQLACGEASLEGR
;
A
#
# COMPACT_ATOMS: atom_id res chain seq x y z
N MET A 1 -26.81 4.00 -8.20
CA MET A 1 -26.88 2.52 -8.26
C MET A 1 -25.76 2.00 -9.14
N LEU A 2 -24.65 1.55 -8.56
CA LEU A 2 -23.59 0.85 -9.30
C LEU A 2 -23.90 -0.65 -9.30
N ARG A 3 -24.47 -1.15 -10.42
CA ARG A 3 -24.61 -2.58 -10.68
C ARG A 3 -23.22 -3.18 -10.89
N LEU A 4 -22.74 -3.99 -9.96
CA LEU A 4 -21.51 -4.77 -10.15
C LEU A 4 -21.81 -6.28 -10.07
N PRO A 5 -22.02 -6.92 -11.24
CA PRO A 5 -21.63 -8.31 -11.40
C PRO A 5 -20.52 -8.52 -12.45
N SER A 6 -20.25 -7.57 -13.36
CA SER A 6 -19.31 -7.79 -14.48
C SER A 6 -17.85 -7.45 -14.16
N GLY A 7 -17.58 -6.28 -13.55
CA GLY A 7 -16.21 -5.81 -13.31
C GLY A 7 -15.41 -6.68 -12.33
N ILE A 8 -16.04 -7.23 -11.30
CA ILE A 8 -15.37 -8.09 -10.30
C ILE A 8 -15.07 -9.47 -10.87
N LEU A 9 -15.97 -10.04 -11.68
CA LEU A 9 -15.71 -11.31 -12.35
C LEU A 9 -14.53 -11.18 -13.32
N ILE A 10 -14.41 -10.04 -14.01
CA ILE A 10 -13.24 -9.73 -14.83
C ILE A 10 -11.99 -9.59 -13.95
N ALA A 11 -12.05 -8.87 -12.84
CA ALA A 11 -10.89 -8.68 -11.96
C ALA A 11 -10.39 -9.98 -11.30
N LYS A 12 -11.30 -10.94 -11.03
CA LYS A 12 -10.98 -12.28 -10.49
C LYS A 12 -10.51 -13.27 -11.55
N ARG A 13 -10.69 -12.96 -12.84
CA ARG A 13 -10.27 -13.85 -13.92
C ARG A 13 -8.74 -13.98 -13.89
N VAL A 14 -8.27 -15.22 -13.89
CA VAL A 14 -6.85 -15.54 -14.03
C VAL A 14 -6.47 -15.45 -15.50
N GLU A 15 -5.36 -14.75 -15.79
CA GLU A 15 -4.80 -14.64 -17.14
C GLU A 15 -3.69 -15.67 -17.36
N ASP A 16 -3.03 -15.63 -18.52
CA ASP A 16 -2.09 -16.67 -18.98
C ASP A 16 -0.84 -16.82 -18.08
N ASP A 17 -0.49 -15.78 -17.31
CA ASP A 17 0.60 -15.78 -16.33
C ASP A 17 0.22 -16.40 -14.97
N GLY A 18 -1.04 -16.86 -14.82
CA GLY A 18 -1.55 -17.45 -13.59
C GLY A 18 -1.99 -16.43 -12.54
N LEU A 19 -2.01 -15.13 -12.85
CA LEU A 19 -2.43 -14.08 -11.92
C LEU A 19 -3.75 -13.42 -12.34
N SER A 20 -4.61 -13.19 -11.36
CA SER A 20 -5.76 -12.30 -11.49
C SER A 20 -5.35 -10.83 -11.36
N ARG A 21 -6.21 -9.93 -11.83
CA ARG A 21 -5.96 -8.49 -11.71
C ARG A 21 -5.88 -8.04 -10.24
N ILE A 22 -6.63 -8.68 -9.35
CA ILE A 22 -6.57 -8.42 -7.91
C ILE A 22 -5.18 -8.80 -7.37
N GLU A 23 -4.66 -9.97 -7.74
CA GLU A 23 -3.34 -10.44 -7.29
C GLU A 23 -2.22 -9.55 -7.85
N ARG A 24 -2.35 -9.04 -9.09
CA ARG A 24 -1.39 -8.06 -9.63
C ARG A 24 -1.35 -6.77 -8.81
N LEU A 25 -2.51 -6.27 -8.39
CA LEU A 25 -2.58 -5.10 -7.51
C LEU A 25 -1.95 -5.41 -6.13
N GLU A 26 -2.22 -6.60 -5.57
CA GLU A 26 -1.61 -7.05 -4.30
C GLU A 26 -0.07 -7.18 -4.39
N LEU A 27 0.47 -7.39 -5.59
CA LEU A 27 1.92 -7.43 -5.86
C LEU A 27 2.57 -6.04 -6.00
N SER A 28 1.78 -4.97 -6.15
CA SER A 28 2.29 -3.61 -6.21
C SER A 28 2.52 -3.05 -4.80
N PRO A 29 3.67 -2.43 -4.48
CA PRO A 29 3.87 -1.80 -3.19
C PRO A 29 3.10 -0.47 -3.03
N GLN A 30 2.41 0.03 -4.06
CA GLN A 30 1.71 1.31 -4.02
C GLN A 30 0.45 1.25 -3.16
N ALA A 31 0.24 2.26 -2.31
CA ALA A 31 -0.91 2.33 -1.41
C ALA A 31 -2.25 2.26 -2.15
N ASP A 32 -2.38 2.99 -3.27
CA ASP A 32 -3.61 3.02 -4.07
C ASP A 32 -3.97 1.66 -4.65
N ASP A 33 -2.97 0.92 -5.15
CA ASP A 33 -3.18 -0.43 -5.67
C ASP A 33 -3.62 -1.39 -4.57
N GLN A 34 -3.04 -1.28 -3.37
CA GLN A 34 -3.44 -2.09 -2.21
C GLN A 34 -4.86 -1.80 -1.76
N LEU A 35 -5.25 -0.52 -1.69
CA LEU A 35 -6.61 -0.12 -1.35
C LEU A 35 -7.61 -0.54 -2.43
N LEU A 36 -7.24 -0.46 -3.70
CA LEU A 36 -8.07 -0.91 -4.81
C LEU A 36 -8.24 -2.44 -4.81
N ALA A 37 -7.18 -3.20 -4.53
CA ALA A 37 -7.25 -4.64 -4.38
C ALA A 37 -8.20 -5.05 -3.25
N LEU A 38 -8.09 -4.39 -2.09
CA LEU A 38 -9.01 -4.56 -0.97
C LEU A 38 -10.45 -4.28 -1.39
N ALA A 39 -10.69 -3.18 -2.08
CA ALA A 39 -12.01 -2.82 -2.59
C ALA A 39 -12.59 -3.92 -3.51
N PHE A 40 -11.80 -4.47 -4.44
CA PHE A 40 -12.25 -5.59 -5.28
C PHE A 40 -12.55 -6.87 -4.50
N ARG A 41 -11.71 -7.23 -3.51
CA ARG A 41 -11.93 -8.39 -2.63
C ARG A 41 -13.23 -8.24 -1.83
N ARG A 42 -13.53 -7.03 -1.37
CA ARG A 42 -14.75 -6.69 -0.62
C ARG A 42 -15.99 -6.67 -1.50
N ALA A 43 -15.93 -5.97 -2.63
CA ALA A 43 -17.05 -5.85 -3.56
C ALA A 43 -17.56 -7.23 -4.03
N GLY A 44 -16.66 -8.21 -4.21
CA GLY A 44 -17.02 -9.58 -4.55
C GLY A 44 -17.78 -10.37 -3.48
N ARG A 45 -18.04 -9.76 -2.30
CA ARG A 45 -18.81 -10.32 -1.18
C ARG A 45 -20.07 -9.52 -0.85
N LEU A 46 -20.26 -8.35 -1.47
CA LEU A 46 -21.38 -7.46 -1.17
C LEU A 46 -22.61 -7.87 -1.98
N GLY A 47 -23.62 -8.40 -1.31
CA GLY A 47 -24.93 -8.70 -1.89
C GLY A 47 -25.82 -7.46 -2.06
N GLY A 48 -25.26 -6.31 -2.48
CA GLY A 48 -26.01 -5.06 -2.71
C GLY A 48 -25.70 -3.88 -1.79
N THR A 49 -24.75 -4.00 -0.87
CA THR A 49 -24.26 -2.89 -0.02
C THR A 49 -23.43 -1.88 -0.82
N ASP A 50 -23.47 -0.60 -0.44
CA ASP A 50 -22.56 0.42 -1.00
C ASP A 50 -21.11 0.09 -0.60
N LEU A 51 -20.25 -0.13 -1.60
CA LEU A 51 -18.84 -0.43 -1.41
C LEU A 51 -18.11 0.66 -0.62
N ARG A 52 -18.50 1.93 -0.79
CA ARG A 52 -17.87 3.04 -0.08
C ARG A 52 -18.14 2.97 1.41
N GLU A 53 -19.41 2.77 1.80
CA GLU A 53 -19.81 2.64 3.21
C GLU A 53 -19.16 1.41 3.84
N ASP A 54 -19.12 0.30 3.10
CA ASP A 54 -18.47 -0.93 3.54
C ASP A 54 -16.97 -0.73 3.81
N LEU A 55 -16.26 0.00 2.93
CA LEU A 55 -14.84 0.32 3.13
C LEU A 55 -14.64 1.24 4.33
N ILE A 56 -15.46 2.28 4.49
CA ILE A 56 -15.41 3.17 5.67
C ILE A 56 -15.56 2.35 6.95
N GLN A 57 -16.57 1.48 7.01
CA GLN A 57 -16.84 0.65 8.18
C GLN A 57 -15.67 -0.29 8.50
N VAL A 58 -15.00 -0.85 7.49
CA VAL A 58 -13.81 -1.70 7.64
C VAL A 58 -12.62 -0.93 8.25
N PHE A 59 -12.49 0.36 7.92
CA PHE A 59 -11.44 1.19 8.49
C PHE A 59 -11.78 1.70 9.90
N GLU A 60 -13.05 2.01 10.16
CA GLU A 60 -13.55 2.48 11.46
C GLU A 60 -13.62 1.40 12.54
N SER A 61 -13.81 0.12 12.17
CA SER A 61 -13.97 -0.97 13.15
C SER A 61 -12.74 -1.23 14.02
N GLY A 62 -11.64 -0.51 13.76
CA GLY A 62 -10.36 -0.70 14.45
C GLY A 62 -9.70 -2.03 14.12
N LEU A 63 -8.41 -2.14 14.42
CA LEU A 63 -7.66 -3.37 14.28
C LEU A 63 -7.29 -3.91 15.65
N SER A 64 -7.36 -5.24 15.80
CA SER A 64 -6.78 -5.90 16.95
C SER A 64 -5.27 -5.67 16.97
N ARG A 65 -4.75 -5.09 18.06
CA ARG A 65 -3.31 -4.87 18.27
C ARG A 65 -2.52 -6.16 18.11
N PHE A 66 -3.11 -7.29 18.51
CA PHE A 66 -2.50 -8.61 18.37
C PHE A 66 -2.27 -8.98 16.89
N THR A 67 -3.26 -8.75 16.03
CA THR A 67 -3.17 -9.10 14.61
C THR A 67 -2.13 -8.24 13.88
N VAL A 68 -2.10 -6.93 14.18
CA VAL A 68 -1.09 -6.00 13.64
C VAL A 68 0.31 -6.43 14.08
N GLU A 69 0.47 -6.77 15.36
CA GLU A 69 1.75 -7.21 15.91
C GLU A 69 2.22 -8.54 15.31
N ALA A 70 1.31 -9.50 15.13
CA ALA A 70 1.61 -10.76 14.46
C ALA A 70 2.08 -10.52 13.02
N GLN A 71 1.37 -9.68 12.26
CA GLN A 71 1.74 -9.33 10.89
C GLN A 71 3.12 -8.67 10.85
N ARG A 72 3.37 -7.73 11.76
CA ARG A 72 4.66 -7.05 11.89
C ARG A 72 5.80 -8.04 12.15
N ARG A 73 5.63 -8.99 13.07
CA ARG A 73 6.64 -10.01 13.36
C ARG A 73 6.90 -10.90 12.15
N THR A 74 5.85 -11.34 11.46
CA THR A 74 5.96 -12.16 10.25
C THR A 74 6.77 -11.45 9.16
N VAL A 75 6.50 -10.16 8.92
CA VAL A 75 7.24 -9.37 7.92
C VAL A 75 8.71 -9.19 8.31
N MET A 76 9.00 -9.09 9.62
CA MET A 76 10.34 -8.83 10.14
C MET A 76 11.17 -10.09 10.43
N ALA A 77 10.56 -11.27 10.50
CA ALA A 77 11.22 -12.51 10.93
C ALA A 77 12.43 -12.91 10.06
N ASP A 78 12.35 -12.69 8.75
CA ASP A 78 13.37 -13.13 7.77
C ASP A 78 14.34 -12.02 7.32
N LEU A 79 14.35 -10.88 8.01
CA LEU A 79 15.30 -9.78 7.72
C LEU A 79 16.78 -10.19 7.75
N PRO A 80 17.26 -11.00 8.72
CA PRO A 80 18.70 -11.24 8.88
C PRO A 80 19.37 -11.91 7.69
N GLY A 81 18.64 -12.74 6.94
CA GLY A 81 19.21 -13.54 5.84
C GLY A 81 19.10 -12.92 4.45
N SER A 82 18.20 -11.93 4.26
CA SER A 82 17.87 -11.38 2.93
C SER A 82 18.02 -9.86 2.82
N GLY A 83 18.30 -9.18 3.93
CA GLY A 83 18.44 -7.73 3.96
C GLY A 83 17.14 -6.96 3.69
N LEU A 84 17.20 -5.63 3.73
CA LEU A 84 16.08 -4.78 3.33
C LEU A 84 16.09 -4.61 1.80
N PRO A 85 14.92 -4.66 1.11
CA PRO A 85 14.81 -4.49 -0.33
C PRO A 85 14.97 -3.02 -0.78
N MET A 86 16.12 -2.41 -0.48
CA MET A 86 16.39 -0.97 -0.68
C MET A 86 16.19 -0.52 -2.13
N ALA A 87 16.71 -1.30 -3.10
CA ALA A 87 16.60 -0.94 -4.52
C ALA A 87 15.16 -1.00 -5.04
N ALA A 88 14.36 -1.97 -4.57
CA ALA A 88 12.96 -2.06 -4.95
C ALA A 88 12.12 -0.94 -4.31
N ALA A 89 12.40 -0.62 -3.04
CA ALA A 89 11.75 0.49 -2.35
C ALA A 89 12.08 1.85 -2.98
N ALA A 90 13.33 2.07 -3.40
CA ALA A 90 13.73 3.29 -4.11
C ALA A 90 12.91 3.46 -5.41
N ARG A 91 12.86 2.43 -6.26
CA ARG A 91 12.05 2.45 -7.49
C ARG A 91 10.57 2.70 -7.23
N ALA A 92 10.02 2.11 -6.17
CA ALA A 92 8.62 2.31 -5.80
C ALA A 92 8.35 3.75 -5.34
N VAL A 93 9.27 4.36 -4.60
CA VAL A 93 9.18 5.78 -4.21
C VAL A 93 9.35 6.69 -5.42
N ASP A 94 10.27 6.40 -6.34
CA ASP A 94 10.43 7.19 -7.56
C ASP A 94 9.14 7.14 -8.41
N ALA A 95 8.53 5.96 -8.57
CA ALA A 95 7.25 5.82 -9.27
C ALA A 95 6.11 6.61 -8.60
N LEU A 96 6.08 6.66 -7.26
CA LEU A 96 5.14 7.48 -6.51
C LEU A 96 5.35 8.98 -6.80
N VAL A 97 6.60 9.44 -6.77
CA VAL A 97 6.96 10.85 -7.03
C VAL A 97 6.55 11.28 -8.44
N GLU A 98 6.78 10.42 -9.44
CA GLU A 98 6.39 10.66 -10.83
C GLU A 98 4.87 10.72 -10.98
N ALA A 99 4.13 9.79 -10.36
CA ALA A 99 2.66 9.76 -10.44
C ALA A 99 2.00 11.01 -9.83
N GLU A 100 2.55 11.51 -8.74
CA GLU A 100 2.03 12.69 -8.03
C GLU A 100 2.50 14.03 -8.63
N ASN A 101 3.32 13.98 -9.69
CA ASN A 101 3.86 15.15 -10.39
C ASN A 101 4.37 16.23 -9.42
N LEU A 102 5.25 15.85 -8.49
CA LEU A 102 5.75 16.71 -7.41
C LEU A 102 6.56 17.93 -7.91
N SER A 103 6.77 18.06 -9.23
CA SER A 103 7.50 19.16 -9.88
C SER A 103 7.02 20.55 -9.46
N GLY A 104 5.72 20.73 -9.16
CA GLY A 104 5.13 22.01 -8.72
C GLY A 104 4.77 22.11 -7.23
N MET A 105 5.08 21.11 -6.41
CA MET A 105 4.63 21.08 -5.01
C MET A 105 5.51 21.93 -4.10
N ARG A 106 4.90 22.89 -3.39
CA ARG A 106 5.61 23.84 -2.52
C ARG A 106 6.19 23.21 -1.24
N ASP A 107 5.58 22.15 -0.71
CA ASP A 107 6.07 21.47 0.50
C ASP A 107 6.13 19.96 0.29
N ARG A 108 7.16 19.55 -0.45
CA ARG A 108 7.49 18.15 -0.71
C ARG A 108 7.90 17.41 0.57
N SER A 109 8.50 18.10 1.54
CA SER A 109 8.86 17.49 2.83
C SER A 109 7.61 17.04 3.60
N ALA A 110 6.55 17.85 3.63
CA ALA A 110 5.27 17.45 4.22
C ALA A 110 4.64 16.26 3.47
N PHE A 111 4.71 16.26 2.13
CA PHE A 111 4.25 15.14 1.31
C PHE A 111 4.99 13.84 1.69
N PHE A 112 6.32 13.85 1.73
CA PHE A 112 7.10 12.66 2.08
C PHE A 112 6.81 12.17 3.51
N ARG A 113 6.61 13.09 4.47
CA ARG A 113 6.21 12.73 5.84
C ARG A 113 4.82 12.08 5.89
N ALA A 114 3.86 12.63 5.15
CA ALA A 114 2.51 12.09 5.09
C ALA A 114 2.51 10.66 4.52
N TYR A 115 3.24 10.43 3.42
CA TYR A 115 3.37 9.09 2.86
C TYR A 115 4.17 8.14 3.74
N ALA A 116 5.21 8.62 4.44
CA ALA A 116 5.94 7.78 5.40
C ALA A 116 5.00 7.29 6.50
N ASN A 117 4.14 8.16 7.04
CA ASN A 117 3.14 7.80 8.04
C ASN A 117 2.10 6.82 7.48
N LEU A 118 1.56 7.09 6.29
CA LEU A 118 0.63 6.19 5.60
C LEU A 118 1.22 4.79 5.46
N TYR A 119 2.44 4.69 4.93
CA TYR A 119 3.10 3.40 4.77
C TYR A 119 3.37 2.74 6.11
N ALA A 120 3.79 3.49 7.15
CA ALA A 120 4.06 2.98 8.50
C ALA A 120 2.86 2.23 9.10
N ASP A 121 1.64 2.68 8.83
CA ASP A 121 0.41 1.98 9.22
C ASP A 121 0.09 0.84 8.25
N LEU A 122 0.22 1.07 6.94
CA LEU A 122 -0.28 0.17 5.91
C LEU A 122 0.51 -1.14 5.78
N TRP A 123 1.84 -1.11 5.91
CA TRP A 123 2.67 -2.31 5.67
C TRP A 123 2.36 -3.45 6.66
N CYS A 124 1.89 -3.12 7.86
CA CYS A 124 1.48 -4.08 8.89
C CYS A 124 -0.05 -4.25 9.01
N ASP A 125 -0.83 -3.57 8.17
CA ASP A 125 -2.30 -3.68 8.17
C ASP A 125 -2.72 -5.07 7.66
N PRO A 126 -3.43 -5.90 8.47
CA PRO A 126 -3.85 -7.23 8.06
C PRO A 126 -5.02 -7.24 7.09
N ARG A 127 -5.66 -6.09 6.81
CA ARG A 127 -6.80 -5.98 5.88
C ARG A 127 -6.36 -6.05 4.43
N ILE A 128 -5.17 -5.53 4.11
CA ILE A 128 -4.67 -5.56 2.73
C ILE A 128 -4.11 -6.95 2.36
N GLY A 129 -4.23 -7.31 1.09
CA GLY A 129 -3.79 -8.61 0.58
C GLY A 129 -2.31 -8.73 0.26
N ALA A 130 -1.51 -7.67 0.49
CA ALA A 130 -0.08 -7.66 0.16
C ALA A 130 0.67 -8.89 0.72
N PRO A 131 1.43 -9.63 -0.09
CA PRO A 131 2.29 -10.69 0.39
C PRO A 131 3.48 -10.12 1.18
N ILE A 132 4.16 -10.99 1.95
CA ILE A 132 5.29 -10.62 2.81
C ILE A 132 6.37 -9.87 2.02
N SER A 133 6.71 -10.33 0.81
CA SER A 133 7.71 -9.70 -0.05
C SER A 133 7.38 -8.23 -0.35
N VAL A 134 6.12 -7.92 -0.65
CA VAL A 134 5.64 -6.56 -0.94
C VAL A 134 5.61 -5.71 0.32
N ARG A 135 5.13 -6.27 1.44
CA ARG A 135 5.13 -5.56 2.74
C ARG A 135 6.54 -5.18 3.19
N ARG A 136 7.55 -6.01 2.88
CA ARG A 136 8.96 -5.69 3.12
C ARG A 136 9.44 -4.52 2.26
N ILE A 137 8.95 -4.39 1.02
CA ILE A 137 9.21 -3.20 0.19
C ILE A 137 8.54 -1.99 0.86
N MET A 138 7.26 -2.08 1.21
CA MET A 138 6.50 -0.98 1.84
C MET A 138 7.15 -0.47 3.13
N VAL A 139 7.58 -1.34 4.04
CA VAL A 139 8.28 -0.89 5.27
C VAL A 139 9.64 -0.26 4.97
N THR A 140 10.32 -0.69 3.91
CA THR A 140 11.59 -0.07 3.47
C THR A 140 11.34 1.30 2.83
N MET A 141 10.19 1.49 2.16
CA MET A 141 9.78 2.79 1.63
C MET A 141 9.61 3.82 2.76
N VAL A 142 9.13 3.43 3.95
CA VAL A 142 9.04 4.32 5.12
C VAL A 142 10.40 4.97 5.41
N THR A 143 11.47 4.18 5.45
CA THR A 143 12.83 4.69 5.67
C THR A 143 13.25 5.65 4.55
N ARG A 144 12.99 5.30 3.29
CA ARG A 144 13.34 6.14 2.14
C ARG A 144 12.58 7.47 2.15
N LEU A 145 11.30 7.45 2.46
CA LEU A 145 10.44 8.63 2.53
C LEU A 145 10.88 9.57 3.67
N HIS A 146 11.22 9.04 4.84
CA HIS A 146 11.81 9.85 5.92
C HIS A 146 13.15 10.48 5.52
N GLN A 147 14.02 9.75 4.81
CA GLN A 147 15.28 10.31 4.31
C GLN A 147 15.04 11.49 3.36
N LEU A 148 14.09 11.36 2.44
CA LEU A 148 13.73 12.43 1.51
C LEU A 148 13.13 13.64 2.24
N ALA A 149 12.22 13.40 3.20
CA ALA A 149 11.64 14.46 4.02
C ALA A 149 12.69 15.29 4.78
N CYS A 150 13.70 14.63 5.35
CA CYS A 150 14.80 15.28 6.09
C CYS A 150 15.83 15.93 5.16
N GLY A 151 16.11 15.32 4.00
CA GLY A 151 17.07 15.83 3.02
C GLY A 151 16.63 17.14 2.38
N GLU A 152 15.33 17.30 2.10
CA GLU A 152 14.80 18.55 1.52
C GLU A 152 14.74 19.71 2.52
N ALA A 153 14.46 19.44 3.79
CA ALA A 153 14.48 20.46 4.85
C ALA A 153 15.86 21.14 5.00
N SER A 154 16.95 20.49 4.55
CA SER A 154 18.30 21.06 4.58
C SER A 154 18.64 21.95 3.37
N LEU A 155 17.85 21.92 2.29
CA LEU A 155 18.10 22.68 1.05
C LEU A 155 17.27 23.97 0.97
N GLU A 156 16.12 24.05 1.66
CA GLU A 156 15.30 25.27 1.75
C GLU A 156 15.83 26.31 2.76
N GLY A 157 16.88 25.98 3.51
CA GLY A 157 17.51 26.86 4.52
C GLY A 157 18.83 27.51 4.08
N ARG A 158 19.12 27.59 2.79
CA ARG A 158 20.33 28.26 2.25
C ARG A 158 19.99 29.35 1.25
#